data_AF-J9EJK3-F1
#
_entry.id   AF-J9EJK3-F1
#
_cell.length_a   1.000
_cell.length_b   1.000
_cell.length_c   1.000
_cell.angle_alpha   90.00
_cell.angle_beta   90.00
_cell.angle_gamma   90.00
#
_symmetry.space_group_name_H-M   'P 1'
#
loop_
_entity.id
_entity.type
_entity.pdbx_description
1 polymer ?
#
loop_
_entity_poly.entity_id
_entity_poly.type
_entity_poly.pdbx_seq_one_letter_code
_entity_poly.pdbx_strand_id
1 'polypeptide(L)'
;MGVMHGYEINFVFGEPLNTEKFSYTKEEQELSMRFMRYWANFARTGNPNKNPDGTYTSDVWPQYTQATMEYMNLTVESDYYAGASRIGTGPRRKQCSFWKKILPNLMAAVADTGDQVMRWKQEMNRWENEYIVDWQLHFEQYKKYQAYRYADSENGQC
;
A
#
# COMPACT_ATOMS: atom_id res chain seq x y z
N MET A 1 4.92 -5.07 22.93
CA MET A 1 4.63 -5.49 21.53
C MET A 1 3.13 -5.55 21.36
N GLY A 2 2.60 -5.38 20.14
CA GLY A 2 1.16 -5.48 19.85
C GLY A 2 0.74 -6.90 19.41
N VAL A 3 -0.41 -7.01 18.74
CA VAL A 3 -0.90 -8.28 18.17
C VAL A 3 -0.20 -8.55 16.84
N MET A 4 0.59 -9.62 16.77
CA MET A 4 1.31 -10.02 15.57
C MET A 4 0.50 -10.98 14.70
N HIS A 5 0.95 -11.17 13.46
CA HIS A 5 0.32 -12.09 12.52
C HIS A 5 0.32 -13.53 13.08
N GLY A 6 -0.83 -14.20 12.99
CA GLY A 6 -1.01 -15.60 13.41
C GLY A 6 -1.34 -15.78 14.90
N TYR A 7 -1.44 -14.69 15.68
CA TYR A 7 -1.75 -14.79 17.12
C TYR A 7 -3.17 -15.28 17.40
N GLU A 8 -4.06 -15.20 16.41
CA GLU A 8 -5.41 -15.74 16.51
C GLU A 8 -5.47 -17.27 16.48
N ILE A 9 -4.44 -17.94 15.95
CA ILE A 9 -4.43 -19.39 15.71
C ILE A 9 -4.69 -20.16 17.01
N ASN A 10 -4.00 -19.79 18.10
CA ASN A 10 -4.11 -20.46 19.39
C ASN A 10 -5.56 -20.40 19.94
N PHE A 11 -6.24 -19.26 19.73
CA PHE A 11 -7.63 -19.06 20.16
C PHE A 11 -8.61 -19.83 19.26
N VAL A 12 -8.39 -19.86 17.95
CA VAL A 12 -9.24 -20.62 17.01
C VAL A 12 -9.18 -22.13 17.30
N PHE A 13 -8.03 -22.66 17.71
CA PHE A 13 -7.84 -24.08 18.02
C PHE A 13 -8.07 -24.44 19.49
N GLY A 14 -8.47 -23.49 20.34
CA GLY A 14 -8.85 -23.79 21.72
C GLY A 14 -7.70 -24.02 22.69
N GLU A 15 -6.47 -23.60 22.36
CA GLU A 15 -5.31 -23.74 23.27
C GLU A 15 -5.57 -23.12 24.66
N PRO A 16 -6.23 -21.95 24.78
CA PRO A 16 -6.59 -21.38 26.09
C PRO A 16 -7.45 -22.26 26.99
N LEU A 17 -8.17 -23.23 26.44
CA LEU A 17 -9.02 -24.15 27.21
C LEU A 17 -8.22 -25.31 27.83
N ASN A 18 -6.97 -25.50 27.41
CA ASN A 18 -6.07 -26.48 28.01
C ASN A 18 -5.39 -25.90 29.25
N THR A 19 -6.14 -25.83 30.35
CA THR A 19 -5.68 -25.27 31.64
C THR A 19 -4.63 -26.12 32.34
N GLU A 20 -4.40 -27.36 31.89
CA GLU A 20 -3.36 -28.23 32.44
C GLU A 20 -1.97 -27.89 31.90
N LYS A 21 -1.89 -27.51 30.60
CA LYS A 21 -0.62 -27.18 29.95
C LYS A 21 -0.32 -25.69 29.91
N PHE A 22 -1.34 -24.84 29.89
CA PHE A 22 -1.17 -23.40 29.66
C PHE A 22 -1.93 -22.56 30.70
N SER A 23 -1.35 -21.40 31.03
CA SER A 23 -1.87 -20.48 32.04
C SER A 23 -2.51 -19.26 31.39
N TYR A 24 -3.57 -19.46 30.61
CA TYR A 24 -4.38 -18.37 30.04
C TYR A 24 -5.37 -17.82 31.07
N THR A 25 -5.66 -16.52 30.97
CA THR A 25 -6.66 -15.84 31.79
C THR A 25 -8.08 -16.32 31.46
N LYS A 26 -9.03 -16.02 32.35
CA LYS A 26 -10.45 -16.34 32.10
C LYS A 26 -11.05 -15.57 30.93
N GLU A 27 -10.61 -14.34 30.70
CA GLU A 27 -11.05 -13.55 29.54
C GLU A 27 -10.52 -14.14 28.23
N GLU A 28 -9.29 -14.65 28.22
CA GLU A 28 -8.72 -15.33 27.05
C GLU A 28 -9.40 -16.68 26.77
N GLN A 29 -9.80 -17.40 27.82
CA GLN A 29 -10.62 -18.61 27.68
C GLN A 29 -11.97 -18.28 27.03
N GLU A 30 -12.65 -17.22 27.48
CA GLU A 30 -13.90 -16.76 26.88
C GLU A 30 -13.71 -16.30 25.43
N LEU A 31 -12.64 -15.56 25.15
CA LEU A 31 -12.29 -15.13 23.79
C LEU A 31 -12.10 -16.34 22.87
N SER A 32 -11.39 -17.37 23.33
CA SER A 32 -11.18 -18.63 22.61
C SER A 32 -12.51 -19.35 22.30
N MET A 33 -13.39 -19.48 23.30
CA MET A 33 -14.72 -20.06 23.10
C MET A 33 -15.54 -19.26 22.07
N ARG A 34 -15.44 -17.92 22.08
CA ARG A 34 -16.09 -17.06 21.10
C ARG A 34 -15.55 -17.27 19.68
N PHE A 35 -14.23 -17.35 19.50
CA PHE A 35 -13.60 -17.71 18.22
C PHE A 35 -14.14 -19.06 17.72
N MET A 36 -14.01 -20.10 18.53
CA MET A 36 -14.45 -21.46 18.18
C MET A 36 -15.94 -21.51 17.82
N ARG A 37 -16.79 -20.82 18.59
CA ARG A 37 -18.24 -20.73 18.33
C ARG A 37 -18.53 -20.12 16.97
N TYR A 38 -17.98 -18.94 16.66
CA TYR A 38 -18.23 -18.28 15.38
C TYR A 38 -17.70 -19.10 14.19
N TRP A 39 -16.50 -19.66 14.29
CA TRP A 39 -15.93 -20.49 13.22
C TRP A 39 -16.75 -21.75 12.99
N ALA A 40 -17.14 -22.45 14.06
CA ALA A 40 -17.92 -23.68 13.95
C ALA A 40 -19.36 -23.41 13.46
N ASN A 41 -19.98 -22.31 13.87
CA ASN A 41 -21.30 -21.90 13.39
C ASN A 41 -21.26 -21.54 11.90
N PHE A 42 -20.26 -20.76 11.48
CA PHE A 42 -20.06 -20.41 10.08
C PHE A 42 -19.82 -21.65 9.22
N ALA A 43 -18.95 -22.57 9.66
CA ALA A 43 -18.68 -23.81 8.94
C ALA A 43 -19.93 -24.68 8.73
N ARG A 44 -20.87 -24.68 9.70
CA ARG A 44 -22.11 -25.47 9.62
C ARG A 44 -23.23 -24.80 8.83
N THR A 45 -23.39 -23.49 8.97
CA THR A 45 -24.61 -22.78 8.52
C THR A 45 -24.36 -21.66 7.52
N GLY A 46 -23.10 -21.28 7.30
CA GLY A 46 -22.73 -20.07 6.57
C GLY A 46 -22.96 -18.76 7.35
N ASN A 47 -23.49 -18.83 8.58
CA ASN A 47 -23.71 -17.66 9.43
C ASN A 47 -23.01 -17.87 10.79
N PRO A 48 -22.02 -17.03 11.17
CA PRO A 48 -21.32 -17.18 12.44
C PRO A 48 -22.26 -17.04 13.66
N ASN A 49 -23.37 -16.32 13.50
CA ASN A 49 -24.28 -16.03 14.59
C ASN A 49 -25.27 -17.15 14.90
N LYS A 50 -25.46 -18.10 13.97
CA LYS A 50 -26.49 -19.14 14.11
C LYS A 50 -25.93 -20.38 14.77
N ASN A 51 -26.39 -20.67 15.98
CA ASN A 51 -26.01 -21.86 16.74
C ASN A 51 -26.68 -23.12 16.15
N PRO A 52 -26.14 -24.32 16.45
CA PRO A 52 -26.69 -25.58 15.94
C PRO A 52 -28.13 -25.87 16.37
N ASP A 53 -28.53 -25.38 17.54
CA ASP A 53 -29.90 -25.48 18.09
C ASP A 53 -30.88 -24.47 17.47
N GLY A 54 -30.41 -23.63 16.53
CA GLY A 54 -31.21 -22.60 15.88
C GLY A 54 -31.27 -21.28 16.65
N THR A 55 -30.67 -21.19 17.84
CA THR A 55 -30.55 -19.93 18.58
C THR A 55 -29.47 -19.03 17.96
N TYR A 56 -29.40 -17.78 18.41
CA TYR A 56 -28.41 -16.81 17.94
C TYR A 56 -27.42 -16.46 19.04
N THR A 57 -26.19 -16.11 18.65
CA THR A 57 -25.19 -15.56 19.57
C THR A 57 -25.66 -14.22 20.16
N SER A 58 -25.31 -13.96 21.41
CA SER A 58 -25.64 -12.71 22.12
C SER A 58 -25.00 -11.50 21.44
N ASP A 59 -23.73 -11.63 21.07
CA ASP A 59 -23.01 -10.65 20.27
C ASP A 59 -23.26 -10.97 18.79
N VAL A 60 -23.90 -10.06 18.06
CA VAL A 60 -24.18 -10.24 16.63
C VAL A 60 -23.00 -9.75 15.81
N TRP A 61 -22.42 -10.64 15.00
CA TRP A 61 -21.47 -10.31 13.95
C TRP A 61 -22.22 -9.84 12.70
N PRO A 62 -22.20 -8.53 12.38
CA PRO A 62 -22.92 -7.99 11.24
C PRO A 62 -22.34 -8.51 9.92
N GLN A 63 -23.21 -8.69 8.94
CA GLN A 63 -22.78 -9.05 7.60
C GLN A 63 -21.99 -7.89 6.97
N TYR A 64 -20.82 -8.19 6.43
CA TYR A 64 -20.05 -7.20 5.68
C TYR A 64 -20.81 -6.81 4.40
N THR A 65 -21.07 -5.51 4.22
CA THR A 65 -21.60 -4.94 2.98
C THR A 65 -20.65 -3.88 2.43
N GLN A 66 -20.73 -3.57 1.14
CA GLN A 66 -19.91 -2.49 0.56
C GLN A 66 -20.28 -1.10 1.13
N ALA A 67 -21.52 -0.93 1.59
CA ALA A 67 -21.99 0.33 2.16
C ALA A 67 -21.50 0.53 3.60
N THR A 68 -21.73 -0.46 4.47
CA THR A 68 -21.39 -0.34 5.90
C THR A 68 -19.95 -0.74 6.18
N MET A 69 -19.46 -1.76 5.46
CA MET A 69 -18.17 -2.43 5.64
C MET A 69 -17.89 -2.79 7.10
N GLU A 70 -18.91 -3.20 7.85
CA GLU A 70 -18.77 -3.49 9.27
C GLU A 70 -17.89 -4.71 9.51
N TYR A 71 -17.14 -4.67 10.61
CA TYR A 71 -16.34 -5.78 11.08
C TYR A 71 -16.51 -5.95 12.59
N MET A 72 -16.33 -7.17 13.05
CA MET A 72 -16.28 -7.47 14.48
C MET A 72 -14.83 -7.40 14.96
N ASN A 73 -14.59 -6.62 16.00
CA ASN A 73 -13.38 -6.61 16.78
C ASN A 73 -13.44 -7.75 17.80
N LEU A 74 -12.46 -8.65 17.79
CA LEU A 74 -12.35 -9.78 18.69
C LEU A 74 -11.14 -9.58 19.59
N THR A 75 -11.38 -9.00 20.75
CA THR A 75 -10.42 -8.89 21.86
C THR A 75 -11.07 -9.30 23.18
N VAL A 76 -10.27 -9.38 24.24
CA VAL A 76 -10.69 -9.62 25.63
C VAL A 76 -11.54 -8.47 26.16
N GLU A 77 -12.36 -8.73 27.18
CA GLU A 77 -13.34 -7.73 27.64
C GLU A 77 -12.67 -6.48 28.21
N SER A 78 -11.58 -6.65 28.94
CA SER A 78 -10.81 -5.56 29.53
C SER A 78 -10.16 -4.62 28.50
N ASP A 79 -9.97 -5.05 27.25
CA ASP A 79 -9.34 -4.27 26.18
C ASP A 79 -10.34 -3.39 25.40
N TYR A 80 -11.65 -3.60 25.57
CA TYR A 80 -12.63 -2.66 25.01
C TYR A 80 -12.60 -1.37 25.83
N TYR A 81 -12.51 -0.21 25.15
CA TYR A 81 -12.70 1.07 25.84
C TYR A 81 -14.10 1.11 26.48
N ALA A 82 -14.26 1.77 27.63
CA ALA A 82 -15.56 1.82 28.31
C ALA A 82 -16.65 2.36 27.36
N GLY A 83 -17.66 1.54 27.06
CA GLY A 83 -18.71 1.88 26.09
C GLY A 83 -18.36 1.62 24.62
N ALA A 84 -17.28 0.87 24.33
CA ALA A 84 -16.93 0.48 22.98
C ALA A 84 -17.94 -0.48 22.37
N SER A 85 -18.28 -0.23 21.12
CA SER A 85 -18.89 -1.26 20.29
C SER A 85 -17.82 -2.27 19.88
N ARG A 86 -18.16 -3.57 19.96
CA ARG A 86 -17.36 -4.61 19.30
C ARG A 86 -17.40 -4.46 17.77
N ILE A 87 -18.33 -3.68 17.24
CA ILE A 87 -18.48 -3.45 15.81
C ILE A 87 -17.77 -2.16 15.39
N GLY A 88 -16.81 -2.30 14.49
CA GLY A 88 -16.16 -1.20 13.80
C GLY A 88 -16.52 -1.18 12.32
N THR A 89 -15.99 -0.20 11.58
CA THR A 89 -16.30 -0.02 10.16
C THR A 89 -15.03 0.03 9.30
N GLY A 90 -14.83 -1.01 8.46
CA GLY A 90 -13.80 -1.16 7.43
C GLY A 90 -12.39 -0.84 7.89
N PRO A 91 -11.70 -1.69 8.65
CA PRO A 91 -10.45 -1.29 9.30
C PRO A 91 -9.47 -0.66 8.30
N ARG A 92 -8.89 0.50 8.69
CA ARG A 92 -7.84 1.20 7.92
C ARG A 92 -8.26 1.63 6.49
N ARG A 93 -9.51 2.10 6.30
CA ARG A 93 -10.04 2.56 4.99
C ARG A 93 -9.09 3.51 4.23
N LYS A 94 -8.53 4.50 4.92
CA LYS A 94 -7.64 5.52 4.32
C LYS A 94 -6.40 4.86 3.72
N GLN A 95 -5.79 3.93 4.46
CA GLN A 95 -4.62 3.18 4.03
C GLN A 95 -4.95 2.22 2.88
N CYS A 96 -6.08 1.51 2.95
CA CYS A 96 -6.54 0.65 1.85
C CYS A 96 -6.79 1.47 0.57
N SER A 97 -7.41 2.65 0.68
CA SER A 97 -7.64 3.55 -0.46
C SER A 97 -6.34 4.08 -1.03
N PHE A 98 -5.36 4.39 -0.18
CA PHE A 98 -4.03 4.80 -0.64
C PHE A 98 -3.40 3.74 -1.54
N TRP A 99 -3.30 2.49 -1.07
CA TRP A 99 -2.66 1.42 -1.82
C TRP A 99 -3.45 0.97 -3.06
N LYS A 100 -4.79 0.94 -2.99
CA LYS A 100 -5.62 0.45 -4.10
C LYS A 100 -5.94 1.50 -5.17
N LYS A 101 -5.96 2.78 -4.82
CA LYS A 101 -6.41 3.85 -5.73
C LYS A 101 -5.35 4.91 -5.96
N ILE A 102 -4.84 5.50 -4.87
CA ILE A 102 -3.96 6.67 -4.98
C ILE A 102 -2.62 6.28 -5.60
N LEU A 103 -1.97 5.25 -5.07
CA LEU A 103 -0.64 4.86 -5.53
C LEU A 103 -0.64 4.37 -6.99
N PRO A 104 -1.54 3.47 -7.43
CA PRO A 104 -1.58 3.06 -8.84
C PRO A 104 -1.85 4.24 -9.80
N ASN A 105 -2.77 5.14 -9.45
CA ASN A 105 -3.07 6.31 -10.28
C ASN A 105 -1.89 7.28 -10.34
N LEU A 106 -1.19 7.47 -9.22
CA LEU A 106 0.01 8.28 -9.18
C LEU A 106 1.11 7.67 -10.04
N MET A 107 1.37 6.37 -9.92
CA MET A 107 2.36 5.65 -10.73
C MET A 107 2.05 5.77 -12.22
N ALA A 108 0.78 5.62 -12.62
CA ALA A 108 0.35 5.79 -14.01
C ALA A 108 0.57 7.24 -14.51
N ALA A 109 0.26 8.25 -13.67
CA ALA A 109 0.42 9.65 -14.04
C ALA A 109 1.90 10.06 -14.20
N VAL A 110 2.81 9.46 -13.42
CA VAL A 110 4.24 9.82 -13.45
C VAL A 110 5.10 8.91 -14.35
N ALA A 111 4.51 7.84 -14.92
CA ALA A 111 5.24 6.88 -15.75
C ALA A 111 5.91 7.55 -16.97
N ASP A 112 5.19 8.40 -17.69
CA ASP A 112 5.71 9.08 -18.89
C ASP A 112 6.77 10.15 -18.54
N THR A 113 6.61 10.84 -17.41
CA THR A 113 7.61 11.83 -16.97
C THR A 113 8.96 11.20 -16.65
N GLY A 114 9.01 9.98 -16.13
CA GLY A 114 10.28 9.29 -15.85
C GLY A 114 11.08 9.07 -17.13
N ASP A 115 10.44 8.54 -18.16
CA ASP A 115 11.09 8.24 -19.43
C ASP A 115 11.53 9.51 -20.16
N GLN A 116 10.69 10.54 -20.18
CA GLN A 116 11.05 11.82 -20.82
C GLN A 116 12.23 12.50 -20.12
N VAL A 117 12.24 12.51 -18.77
CA VAL A 117 13.34 13.10 -18.00
C VAL A 117 14.65 12.32 -18.22
N MET A 118 14.59 10.99 -18.28
CA MET A 118 15.77 10.16 -18.53
C MET A 118 16.32 10.37 -19.94
N ARG A 119 15.46 10.48 -20.97
CA ARG A 119 15.89 10.81 -22.33
C ARG A 119 16.50 12.20 -22.40
N TRP A 120 15.84 13.20 -21.82
CA TRP A 120 16.39 14.56 -21.78
C TRP A 120 17.76 14.59 -21.10
N LYS A 121 17.96 13.87 -19.99
CA LYS A 121 19.27 13.76 -19.34
C LYS A 121 20.35 13.14 -20.24
N GLN A 122 19.99 12.15 -21.05
CA GLN A 122 20.92 11.54 -22.01
C GLN A 122 21.27 12.50 -23.16
N GLU A 123 20.27 13.14 -23.76
CA GLU A 123 20.47 14.12 -24.82
C GLU A 123 21.28 15.34 -24.34
N MET A 124 21.03 15.84 -23.13
CA MET A 124 21.82 16.91 -22.54
C MET A 124 23.27 16.50 -22.28
N ASN A 125 23.51 15.26 -21.85
CA ASN A 125 24.87 14.75 -21.69
C ASN A 125 25.61 14.66 -23.03
N ARG A 126 24.96 14.18 -24.09
CA ARG A 126 25.54 14.16 -25.44
C ARG A 126 25.81 15.57 -25.95
N TRP A 127 24.88 16.49 -25.74
CA TRP A 127 25.08 17.87 -26.10
C TRP A 127 26.31 18.48 -25.41
N GLU A 128 26.45 18.29 -24.10
CA GLU A 128 27.53 18.86 -23.29
C GLU A 128 28.90 18.27 -23.64
N ASN A 129 28.97 16.97 -23.94
CA ASN A 129 30.25 16.29 -24.10
C ASN A 129 30.66 16.06 -25.56
N GLU A 130 29.71 16.01 -26.50
CA GLU A 130 29.97 15.70 -27.91
C GLU A 130 29.60 16.89 -28.81
N TYR A 131 28.33 17.29 -28.81
CA TYR A 131 27.84 18.24 -29.81
C TYR A 131 28.38 19.66 -29.61
N ILE A 132 28.50 20.14 -28.36
CA ILE A 132 28.97 21.51 -28.11
C ILE A 132 30.46 21.67 -28.43
N VAL A 133 31.26 20.63 -28.21
CA VAL A 133 32.70 20.64 -28.51
C VAL A 133 32.91 20.69 -30.02
N ASP A 134 32.19 19.84 -30.76
CA ASP A 134 32.26 19.79 -32.21
C ASP A 134 31.71 21.09 -32.83
N TRP A 135 30.62 21.63 -32.30
CA TRP A 135 30.07 22.92 -32.71
C TRP A 135 31.07 24.05 -32.49
N GLN A 136 31.75 24.11 -31.34
CA GLN A 136 32.77 25.12 -31.05
C GLN A 136 33.92 25.04 -32.06
N LEU A 137 34.40 23.83 -32.38
CA LEU A 137 35.45 23.63 -33.37
C LEU A 137 35.04 24.16 -34.75
N HIS A 138 33.86 23.76 -35.24
CA HIS A 138 33.33 24.19 -36.53
C HIS A 138 33.06 25.70 -36.56
N PHE A 139 32.58 26.27 -35.46
CA PHE A 139 32.32 27.70 -35.35
C PHE A 139 33.62 28.52 -35.43
N GLU A 140 34.69 28.07 -34.77
CA GLU A 140 36.01 28.70 -34.89
C GLU A 140 36.57 28.62 -36.32
N GLN A 141 36.42 27.48 -36.99
CA GLN A 141 36.80 27.32 -38.39
C GLN A 141 36.01 28.27 -39.31
N TYR A 142 34.69 28.36 -39.11
CA TYR A 142 33.84 29.26 -39.86
C TYR A 142 34.27 30.73 -39.69
N LYS A 143 34.56 31.17 -38.47
CA LYS A 143 35.08 32.52 -38.20
C LYS A 143 36.37 32.80 -38.96
N LYS A 144 37.32 31.85 -38.96
CA LYS A 144 38.56 31.97 -39.73
C LYS A 144 38.30 32.08 -41.22
N TYR A 145 37.45 31.21 -41.78
CA TYR A 145 37.11 31.23 -43.20
C TYR A 145 36.47 32.56 -43.62
N GLN A 146 35.55 33.09 -42.82
CA GLN A 146 34.95 34.40 -43.07
C GLN A 146 36.01 35.52 -43.07
N ALA A 147 36.94 35.51 -42.10
CA ALA A 147 38.02 36.50 -42.06
C ALA A 147 38.91 36.49 -43.33
N TYR A 148 39.28 35.31 -43.83
CA TYR A 148 40.01 35.19 -45.10
C TYR A 148 39.19 35.72 -46.28
N ARG A 149 37.90 35.38 -46.33
CA ARG A 149 37.00 35.83 -47.40
C ARG A 149 36.85 37.35 -47.45
N TYR A 150 36.78 38.01 -46.29
CA TYR A 150 36.74 39.48 -46.22
C TYR A 150 38.08 40.11 -46.63
N ALA A 151 39.21 39.54 -46.20
CA ALA A 151 40.55 40.01 -46.57
C ALA A 151 40.83 39.87 -48.08
N ASP A 152 40.37 38.79 -48.72
CA ASP A 152 40.47 38.62 -50.18
C ASP A 152 39.55 39.59 -50.93
N SER A 153 38.42 39.99 -50.34
CA SER A 153 37.55 41.02 -50.94
C SER A 153 38.15 42.44 -50.87
N GLU A 154 38.98 42.72 -49.85
CA GLU A 154 39.71 43.98 -49.71
C GLU A 154 40.98 44.02 -50.57
N ASN A 155 41.69 42.90 -50.70
CA ASN A 155 42.89 42.78 -51.55
C ASN A 155 42.59 42.54 -53.05
N GLY A 156 41.33 42.23 -53.38
CA GLY A 156 40.85 41.98 -54.74
C GLY A 156 40.42 43.22 -55.53
N GLN A 157 40.65 44.44 -55.01
CA GLN A 157 40.50 45.67 -55.79
C GLN A 157 41.76 45.92 -56.64
N CYS A 158 41.78 45.33 -57.84
CA CYS A 158 42.43 45.89 -59.02
C CYS A 158 41.37 46.43 -59.96
#